data_AF-A0A7S1DUN5-F1
#
_entry.id   AF-A0A7S1DUN5-F1
#
_cell.length_a   1.000
_cell.length_b   1.000
_cell.length_c   1.000
_cell.angle_alpha   90.00
_cell.angle_beta   90.00
_cell.angle_gamma   90.00
#
_symmetry.space_group_name_H-M   'P 1'
#
loop_
_entity.id
_entity.type
_entity.pdbx_description
1 polymer ?
#
loop_
_entity_poly.entity_id
_entity_poly.type
_entity_poly.pdbx_seq_one_letter_code
_entity_poly.pdbx_strand_id
1 'polypeptide(L)'
;AQKINPHRDFYNVRKVDTHIHHSASMHQKHLLRFIKKKLKIDGDRIVIFRDGKELTLKEVFQSLRMTAYDLSLDMLDVHADNSTLHRFDRFNLKYNPCGSSRLREIFLKTDNRIEGVYLAGITKELFQDYTEAKYQMSELRLSIYGRNKDEWDKLAKWIVKNKLYCDNVRWMVQVPRLYHIHRKTVPNMNCFSDMLRNIFAPLFEVTKDPSSHPELHLFLQQVVGFDSVDDESLGEIKIWRQPPVPDEWKDDNNPPYSYYAYYMWANISVLNKFRRERGFGEFSFRPHCGEAGELDHVV
;
A
#
# COMPACT_ATOMS: atom_id res chain seq x y z
N ALA A 1 -10.20 40.16 0.79
CA ALA A 1 -9.25 39.48 -0.11
C ALA A 1 -9.92 38.48 -1.07
N GLN A 2 -10.66 37.46 -0.60
CA GLN A 2 -11.24 36.43 -1.50
C GLN A 2 -12.30 36.94 -2.51
N LYS A 3 -13.03 38.02 -2.19
CA LYS A 3 -13.99 38.67 -3.13
C LYS A 3 -13.34 39.33 -4.37
N ILE A 4 -12.01 39.43 -4.43
CA ILE A 4 -11.27 40.07 -5.54
C ILE A 4 -11.10 39.09 -6.71
N ASN A 5 -11.27 37.78 -6.49
CA ASN A 5 -11.09 36.76 -7.51
C ASN A 5 -12.43 36.05 -7.79
N PRO A 6 -13.30 36.63 -8.64
CA PRO A 6 -14.71 36.24 -8.78
C PRO A 6 -14.93 34.82 -9.30
N HIS A 7 -13.88 34.16 -9.81
CA HIS A 7 -13.93 32.79 -10.33
C HIS A 7 -13.06 31.82 -9.50
N ARG A 8 -12.73 32.17 -8.25
CA ARG A 8 -12.03 31.26 -7.34
C ARG A 8 -12.84 31.08 -6.06
N ASP A 9 -13.51 29.94 -5.95
CA ASP A 9 -14.35 29.55 -4.84
C ASP A 9 -13.94 28.15 -4.33
N PHE A 10 -14.65 27.65 -3.33
CA PHE A 10 -14.33 26.36 -2.74
C PHE A 10 -14.42 25.19 -3.74
N TYR A 11 -15.21 25.29 -4.81
CA TYR A 11 -15.44 24.20 -5.76
C TYR A 11 -14.39 24.13 -6.86
N ASN A 12 -13.74 25.24 -7.19
CA ASN A 12 -12.75 25.33 -8.26
C ASN A 12 -11.29 25.45 -7.78
N VAL A 13 -11.07 25.51 -6.46
CA VAL A 13 -9.74 25.35 -5.87
C VAL A 13 -9.33 23.89 -5.92
N ARG A 14 -8.13 23.62 -6.45
CA ARG A 14 -7.54 22.28 -6.44
C ARG A 14 -7.23 21.87 -5.01
N LYS A 15 -7.69 20.67 -4.64
CA LYS A 15 -7.49 20.05 -3.34
C LYS A 15 -6.79 18.73 -3.55
N VAL A 16 -5.82 18.43 -2.70
CA VAL A 16 -5.05 17.19 -2.75
C VAL A 16 -5.34 16.42 -1.48
N ASP A 17 -5.84 15.21 -1.64
CA ASP A 17 -5.83 14.24 -0.56
C ASP A 17 -4.43 13.65 -0.45
N THR A 18 -3.66 14.13 0.54
CA THR A 18 -2.26 13.75 0.74
C THR A 18 -2.12 12.46 1.56
N HIS A 19 -3.22 11.92 2.09
CA HIS A 19 -3.19 10.84 3.06
C HIS A 19 -4.31 9.83 2.88
N ILE A 20 -4.07 8.83 2.02
CA ILE A 20 -5.04 7.78 1.75
C ILE A 20 -4.36 6.47 1.35
N HIS A 21 -4.81 5.37 1.96
CA HIS A 21 -4.37 4.02 1.59
C HIS A 21 -5.15 3.55 0.36
N HIS A 22 -4.47 3.04 -0.67
CA HIS A 22 -5.11 2.64 -1.93
C HIS A 22 -6.22 1.60 -1.72
N SER A 23 -5.98 0.57 -0.90
CA SER A 23 -6.99 -0.46 -0.60
C SER A 23 -8.22 0.07 0.12
N ALA A 24 -8.12 1.25 0.74
CA ALA A 24 -9.17 1.94 1.49
C ALA A 24 -9.82 3.09 0.71
N SER A 25 -9.31 3.39 -0.50
CA SER A 25 -9.73 4.58 -1.25
C SER A 25 -11.14 4.50 -1.84
N MET A 26 -11.70 3.30 -1.92
CA MET A 26 -13.00 3.06 -2.53
C MET A 26 -14.10 3.15 -1.48
N HIS A 27 -15.17 3.86 -1.81
CA HIS A 27 -16.36 3.87 -0.96
C HIS A 27 -16.99 2.47 -0.88
N GLN A 28 -17.46 2.07 0.31
CA GLN A 28 -18.03 0.73 0.56
C GLN A 28 -19.14 0.30 -0.42
N LYS A 29 -20.03 1.24 -0.79
CA LYS A 29 -21.10 0.99 -1.78
C LYS A 29 -20.56 0.73 -3.18
N HIS A 30 -19.46 1.40 -3.54
CA HIS A 30 -18.79 1.18 -4.82
C HIS A 30 -18.12 -0.20 -4.83
N LEU A 31 -17.38 -0.55 -3.78
CA LEU A 31 -16.78 -1.89 -3.63
C LEU A 31 -17.84 -3.01 -3.68
N LEU A 32 -18.94 -2.86 -2.94
CA LEU A 32 -20.05 -3.82 -2.96
C LEU A 32 -20.62 -4.01 -4.36
N ARG A 33 -20.91 -2.89 -5.06
CA ARG A 33 -21.42 -2.91 -6.44
C ARG A 33 -20.44 -3.59 -7.39
N PHE A 34 -19.15 -3.34 -7.23
CA PHE A 34 -18.10 -3.96 -8.02
C PHE A 34 -18.03 -5.48 -7.80
N ILE A 35 -18.05 -5.94 -6.55
CA ILE A 35 -18.06 -7.37 -6.20
C ILE A 35 -19.30 -8.05 -6.81
N LYS A 36 -20.50 -7.47 -6.63
CA LYS A 36 -21.74 -8.00 -7.23
C LYS A 36 -21.67 -8.08 -8.75
N LYS A 37 -21.14 -7.03 -9.40
CA LYS A 37 -20.93 -6.99 -10.86
C LYS A 37 -20.00 -8.12 -11.30
N LYS A 38 -18.86 -8.31 -10.63
CA LYS A 38 -17.89 -9.38 -10.93
C LYS A 38 -18.46 -10.78 -10.71
N LEU A 39 -19.21 -11.00 -9.63
CA LEU A 39 -19.87 -12.28 -9.39
C LEU A 39 -20.88 -12.63 -10.51
N LYS A 40 -21.57 -11.64 -11.07
CA LYS A 40 -22.53 -11.82 -12.17
C LYS A 40 -21.86 -12.10 -13.52
N ILE A 41 -20.77 -11.39 -13.85
CA ILE A 41 -20.17 -11.42 -15.20
C ILE A 41 -18.92 -12.31 -15.32
N ASP A 42 -18.24 -12.60 -14.22
CA ASP A 42 -16.93 -13.27 -14.17
C ASP A 42 -16.93 -14.36 -13.07
N GLY A 43 -18.11 -14.94 -12.82
CA GLY A 43 -18.32 -15.88 -11.72
C GLY A 43 -17.60 -17.22 -11.89
N ASP A 44 -17.38 -17.66 -13.12
CA ASP A 44 -16.73 -18.95 -13.43
C ASP A 44 -15.20 -18.84 -13.52
N ARG A 45 -14.64 -17.64 -13.32
CA ARG A 45 -13.18 -17.45 -13.28
C ARG A 45 -12.59 -18.09 -12.03
N ILE A 46 -11.49 -18.83 -12.22
CA ILE A 46 -10.66 -19.33 -11.12
C ILE A 46 -9.95 -18.15 -10.45
N VAL A 47 -10.19 -17.96 -9.16
CA VAL A 47 -9.73 -16.76 -8.41
C VAL A 47 -8.81 -17.06 -7.25
N ILE A 48 -8.78 -18.31 -6.76
CA ILE A 48 -7.94 -18.71 -5.63
C ILE A 48 -7.63 -20.21 -5.72
N PHE A 49 -6.44 -20.60 -5.26
CA PHE A 49 -6.09 -22.00 -5.03
C PHE A 49 -6.00 -22.24 -3.53
N ARG A 50 -6.82 -23.15 -2.99
CA ARG A 50 -6.84 -23.45 -1.55
C ARG A 50 -7.30 -24.88 -1.32
N ASP A 51 -6.77 -25.50 -0.27
CA ASP A 51 -7.13 -26.86 0.14
C ASP A 51 -6.94 -27.88 -0.99
N GLY A 52 -5.89 -27.68 -1.81
CA GLY A 52 -5.57 -28.52 -2.97
C GLY A 52 -6.48 -28.34 -4.19
N LYS A 53 -7.43 -27.39 -4.16
CA LYS A 53 -8.40 -27.16 -5.23
C LYS A 53 -8.34 -25.72 -5.76
N GLU A 54 -8.45 -25.57 -7.07
CA GLU A 54 -8.77 -24.28 -7.69
C GLU A 54 -10.26 -23.98 -7.53
N LEU A 55 -10.58 -22.81 -6.97
CA LEU A 55 -11.95 -22.36 -6.75
C LEU A 55 -12.28 -21.21 -7.70
N THR A 56 -13.42 -21.34 -8.37
CA THR A 56 -14.05 -20.24 -9.11
C THR A 56 -14.62 -19.19 -8.17
N LEU A 57 -14.87 -17.98 -8.69
CA LEU A 57 -15.48 -16.92 -7.88
C LEU A 57 -16.83 -17.36 -7.30
N LYS A 58 -17.67 -18.04 -8.09
CA LYS A 58 -18.94 -18.62 -7.61
C LYS A 58 -18.72 -19.64 -6.50
N GLU A 59 -17.77 -20.57 -6.65
CA GLU A 59 -17.47 -21.58 -5.62
C GLU A 59 -16.94 -20.94 -4.33
N VAL A 60 -16.15 -19.86 -4.42
CA VAL A 60 -15.71 -19.11 -3.24
C VAL A 60 -16.92 -18.55 -2.49
N PHE A 61 -17.85 -17.90 -3.19
CA PHE A 61 -19.09 -17.37 -2.59
C PHE A 61 -19.98 -18.47 -2.00
N GLN A 62 -20.12 -19.60 -2.69
CA GLN A 62 -20.82 -20.77 -2.17
C GLN A 62 -20.17 -21.32 -0.89
N SER A 63 -18.83 -21.37 -0.83
CA SER A 63 -18.10 -21.85 0.35
C SER A 63 -18.28 -20.96 1.58
N LEU A 64 -18.51 -19.66 1.35
CA LEU A 64 -18.83 -18.68 2.39
C LEU A 64 -20.32 -18.68 2.77
N ARG A 65 -21.13 -19.52 2.10
CA ARG A 65 -22.60 -19.54 2.22
C ARG A 65 -23.23 -18.17 1.96
N MET A 66 -22.67 -17.41 1.02
CA MET A 66 -23.13 -16.08 0.66
C MET A 66 -23.62 -16.05 -0.78
N THR A 67 -24.83 -15.53 -1.02
CA THR A 67 -25.29 -15.24 -2.38
C THR A 67 -25.05 -13.77 -2.75
N ALA A 68 -25.19 -13.46 -4.04
CA ALA A 68 -25.12 -12.07 -4.53
C ALA A 68 -26.20 -11.16 -3.90
N TYR A 69 -27.31 -11.76 -3.46
CA TYR A 69 -28.42 -11.06 -2.82
C TYR A 69 -28.08 -10.73 -1.34
N ASP A 70 -27.45 -11.67 -0.65
CA ASP A 70 -27.09 -11.56 0.78
C ASP A 70 -25.90 -10.62 1.04
N LEU A 71 -25.12 -10.31 0.00
CA LEU A 71 -24.08 -9.30 0.03
C LEU A 71 -24.69 -7.92 0.37
N SER A 72 -24.62 -7.52 1.63
CA SER A 72 -25.01 -6.19 2.12
C SER A 72 -23.79 -5.36 2.52
N LEU A 73 -24.02 -4.07 2.79
CA LEU A 73 -22.99 -3.19 3.34
C LEU A 73 -22.54 -3.65 4.73
N ASP A 74 -23.48 -4.10 5.57
CA ASP A 74 -23.18 -4.61 6.91
C ASP A 74 -22.34 -5.88 6.88
N MET A 75 -22.57 -6.73 5.87
CA MET A 75 -21.79 -7.93 5.64
C MET A 75 -20.38 -7.62 5.13
N LEU A 76 -20.02 -6.41 4.70
CA LEU A 76 -18.63 -6.12 4.31
C LEU A 76 -17.73 -5.85 5.52
N ASP A 77 -18.30 -5.62 6.71
CA ASP A 77 -17.60 -5.32 7.98
C ASP A 77 -16.57 -4.17 7.88
N VAL A 78 -16.88 -3.19 7.03
CA VAL A 78 -16.05 -1.99 6.77
C VAL A 78 -16.49 -0.79 7.64
N HIS A 79 -17.25 -1.03 8.70
CA HIS A 79 -17.76 0.02 9.58
C HIS A 79 -16.62 0.69 10.36
N ALA A 80 -16.47 2.00 10.19
CA ALA A 80 -15.62 2.81 11.05
C ALA A 80 -16.24 2.86 12.45
N ASP A 81 -15.51 2.40 13.47
CA ASP A 81 -15.90 2.54 14.87
C ASP A 81 -14.81 3.30 15.65
N ASN A 82 -15.10 3.78 16.86
CA ASN A 82 -14.14 4.56 17.65
C ASN A 82 -12.82 3.81 17.95
N SER A 83 -12.79 2.49 17.81
CA SER A 83 -11.63 1.61 17.96
C SER A 83 -10.82 1.39 16.66
N THR A 84 -11.15 2.12 15.58
CA THR A 84 -10.36 2.13 14.33
C THR A 84 -9.28 3.21 14.30
N LEU A 85 -9.48 4.33 15.00
CA LEU A 85 -8.39 5.27 15.22
C LEU A 85 -7.39 4.60 16.18
N HIS A 86 -6.08 4.77 15.92
CA HIS A 86 -4.97 4.30 16.75
C HIS A 86 -4.58 2.81 16.65
N ARG A 87 -5.14 2.01 15.71
CA ARG A 87 -4.85 0.56 15.57
C ARG A 87 -4.73 0.14 14.10
N PHE A 88 -3.53 0.23 13.52
CA PHE A 88 -3.28 -0.10 12.10
C PHE A 88 -3.53 -1.59 11.78
N ASP A 89 -3.41 -2.49 12.75
CA ASP A 89 -3.75 -3.92 12.64
C ASP A 89 -5.27 -4.14 12.47
N ARG A 90 -6.09 -3.44 13.27
CA ARG A 90 -7.56 -3.45 13.17
C ARG A 90 -8.02 -2.72 11.93
N PHE A 91 -7.33 -1.64 11.52
CA PHE A 91 -7.53 -1.00 10.21
C PHE A 91 -7.39 -2.03 9.09
N ASN A 92 -6.28 -2.79 9.04
CA ASN A 92 -6.07 -3.85 8.07
C ASN A 92 -7.11 -4.99 8.13
N LEU A 93 -7.60 -5.33 9.33
CA LEU A 93 -8.65 -6.34 9.53
C LEU A 93 -10.03 -5.87 9.07
N LYS A 94 -10.35 -4.57 9.20
CA LYS A 94 -11.62 -3.98 8.71
C LYS A 94 -11.71 -3.87 7.18
N TYR A 95 -10.58 -4.03 6.48
CA TYR A 95 -10.57 -4.22 5.02
C TYR A 95 -10.60 -5.69 4.61
N ASN A 96 -10.96 -6.62 5.50
CA ASN A 96 -11.37 -7.95 5.08
C ASN A 96 -12.86 -7.90 4.68
N PRO A 97 -13.20 -7.87 3.37
CA PRO A 97 -14.60 -7.91 2.96
C PRO A 97 -15.25 -9.15 3.56
N CYS A 98 -16.32 -8.96 4.31
CA CYS A 98 -17.06 -10.04 4.98
C CYS A 98 -16.28 -10.81 6.04
N GLY A 99 -15.30 -10.16 6.68
CA GLY A 99 -14.43 -10.81 7.68
C GLY A 99 -13.60 -11.95 7.11
N SER A 100 -13.59 -12.10 5.78
CA SER A 100 -12.97 -13.22 5.08
C SER A 100 -11.69 -12.75 4.43
N SER A 101 -10.57 -13.31 4.91
CA SER A 101 -9.26 -13.13 4.26
C SER A 101 -9.28 -13.51 2.78
N ARG A 102 -10.19 -14.42 2.37
CA ARG A 102 -10.36 -14.86 0.98
C ARG A 102 -10.82 -13.74 0.06
N LEU A 103 -11.86 -12.99 0.44
CA LEU A 103 -12.37 -11.90 -0.41
C LEU A 103 -11.38 -10.74 -0.46
N ARG A 104 -10.64 -10.48 0.64
CA ARG A 104 -9.58 -9.47 0.65
C ARG A 104 -8.46 -9.83 -0.33
N GLU A 105 -8.02 -11.08 -0.30
CA GLU A 105 -6.99 -11.57 -1.22
C GLU A 105 -7.42 -11.42 -2.68
N ILE A 106 -8.68 -11.78 -3.00
CA ILE A 106 -9.19 -11.78 -4.37
C ILE A 106 -9.43 -10.35 -4.90
N PHE A 107 -10.02 -9.46 -4.09
CA PHE A 107 -10.45 -8.13 -4.56
C PHE A 107 -9.51 -6.99 -4.19
N LEU A 108 -8.73 -7.11 -3.11
CA LEU A 108 -7.99 -6.00 -2.50
C LEU A 108 -6.48 -6.23 -2.41
N LYS A 109 -5.94 -7.30 -3.01
CA LYS A 109 -4.49 -7.50 -3.16
C LYS A 109 -4.05 -7.45 -4.63
N THR A 110 -2.83 -6.96 -4.83
CA THR A 110 -2.12 -6.92 -6.11
C THR A 110 -1.53 -8.28 -6.47
N ASP A 111 -0.87 -8.93 -5.49
CA ASP A 111 -0.31 -10.28 -5.63
C ASP A 111 -1.34 -11.33 -5.18
N ASN A 112 -2.01 -11.96 -6.16
CA ASN A 112 -2.97 -13.05 -5.96
C ASN A 112 -3.03 -13.93 -7.23
N ARG A 113 -3.84 -15.00 -7.21
CA ARG A 113 -3.95 -15.97 -8.32
C ARG A 113 -4.32 -15.33 -9.67
N ILE A 114 -5.07 -14.22 -9.66
CA ILE A 114 -5.51 -13.50 -10.87
C ILE A 114 -4.66 -12.25 -11.13
N GLU A 115 -3.47 -12.16 -10.53
CA GLU A 115 -2.53 -11.04 -10.69
C GLU A 115 -3.19 -9.67 -10.46
N GLY A 116 -4.05 -9.57 -9.44
CA GLY A 116 -4.66 -8.31 -9.02
C GLY A 116 -5.62 -7.68 -10.03
N VAL A 117 -6.15 -8.46 -10.99
CA VAL A 117 -7.05 -7.94 -12.05
C VAL A 117 -8.30 -7.25 -11.48
N TYR A 118 -8.85 -7.75 -10.38
CA TYR A 118 -10.02 -7.13 -9.75
C TYR A 118 -9.68 -5.81 -9.06
N LEU A 119 -8.58 -5.76 -8.31
CA LEU A 119 -8.09 -4.53 -7.70
C LEU A 119 -7.77 -3.47 -8.77
N ALA A 120 -7.13 -3.87 -9.87
CA ALA A 120 -6.88 -2.98 -11.00
C ALA A 120 -8.18 -2.47 -11.64
N GLY A 121 -9.18 -3.35 -11.77
CA GLY A 121 -10.49 -3.00 -12.32
C GLY A 121 -11.20 -1.92 -11.51
N ILE A 122 -11.25 -2.06 -10.18
CA ILE A 122 -11.89 -1.05 -9.32
C ILE A 122 -11.06 0.23 -9.23
N THR A 123 -9.72 0.13 -9.29
CA THR A 123 -8.82 1.29 -9.34
C THR A 123 -9.07 2.11 -10.61
N LYS A 124 -9.35 1.48 -11.75
CA LYS A 124 -9.73 2.19 -12.97
C LYS A 124 -11.05 2.92 -12.85
N GLU A 125 -12.06 2.30 -12.22
CA GLU A 125 -13.33 2.96 -11.94
C GLU A 125 -13.10 4.20 -11.03
N LEU A 126 -12.22 4.09 -10.02
CA LEU A 126 -11.84 5.22 -9.17
C LEU A 126 -11.07 6.32 -9.93
N PHE A 127 -10.17 5.96 -10.85
CA PHE A 127 -9.43 6.92 -11.67
C PHE A 127 -10.33 7.69 -12.63
N GLN A 128 -11.39 7.05 -13.11
CA GLN A 128 -12.42 7.73 -13.88
C GLN A 128 -13.09 8.81 -13.03
N ASP A 129 -13.49 8.49 -11.80
CA ASP A 129 -14.09 9.46 -10.87
C ASP A 129 -13.13 10.65 -10.60
N TYR A 130 -11.83 10.40 -10.39
CA TYR A 130 -10.83 11.47 -10.23
C TYR A 130 -10.64 12.33 -11.48
N THR A 131 -10.72 11.73 -12.66
CA THR A 131 -10.59 12.45 -13.94
C THR A 131 -11.80 13.36 -14.18
N GLU A 132 -12.99 12.89 -13.83
CA GLU A 132 -14.23 13.68 -13.86
C GLU A 132 -14.20 14.80 -12.80
N ALA A 133 -13.64 14.52 -11.62
CA ALA A 133 -13.44 15.48 -10.54
C ALA A 133 -12.18 16.36 -10.74
N LYS A 134 -12.20 17.25 -11.75
CA LYS A 134 -11.09 18.13 -12.19
C LYS A 134 -10.25 18.79 -11.08
N TYR A 135 -10.85 19.14 -9.94
CA TYR A 135 -10.19 19.85 -8.85
C TYR A 135 -9.75 18.96 -7.69
N GLN A 136 -10.03 17.66 -7.74
CA GLN A 136 -9.63 16.70 -6.73
C GLN A 136 -8.41 15.92 -7.23
N MET A 137 -7.41 15.86 -6.37
CA MET A 137 -6.16 15.15 -6.59
C MET A 137 -5.93 14.22 -5.41
N SER A 138 -5.12 13.17 -5.59
CA SER A 138 -4.83 12.24 -4.50
C SER A 138 -3.45 11.61 -4.57
N GLU A 139 -2.87 11.37 -3.42
CA GLU A 139 -1.64 10.60 -3.22
C GLU A 139 -1.98 9.24 -2.60
N LEU A 140 -2.25 8.26 -3.45
CA LEU A 140 -2.65 6.92 -3.04
C LEU A 140 -1.42 6.13 -2.56
N ARG A 141 -1.53 5.45 -1.42
CA ARG A 141 -0.45 4.62 -0.88
C ARG A 141 -0.54 3.15 -1.31
N LEU A 142 0.56 2.61 -1.82
CA LEU A 142 0.75 1.19 -2.13
C LEU A 142 1.83 0.60 -1.23
N SER A 143 1.60 -0.61 -0.74
CA SER A 143 2.53 -1.27 0.18
C SER A 143 3.69 -1.94 -0.54
N ILE A 144 4.89 -1.76 -0.02
CA ILE A 144 6.04 -2.66 -0.19
C ILE A 144 6.44 -3.15 1.21
N TYR A 145 6.39 -4.46 1.45
CA TYR A 145 6.67 -5.06 2.74
C TYR A 145 8.16 -5.36 2.96
N GLY A 146 8.97 -5.40 1.90
CA GLY A 146 10.40 -5.70 2.02
C GLY A 146 10.69 -7.18 2.32
N ARG A 147 9.78 -8.08 1.93
CA ARG A 147 9.94 -9.54 2.14
C ARG A 147 10.86 -10.19 1.12
N ASN A 148 10.82 -9.70 -0.11
CA ASN A 148 11.61 -10.17 -1.23
C ASN A 148 11.91 -8.97 -2.16
N LYS A 149 13.05 -9.01 -2.86
CA LYS A 149 13.45 -8.01 -3.87
C LYS A 149 12.46 -7.94 -5.03
N ASP A 150 11.88 -9.08 -5.43
CA ASP A 150 10.94 -9.18 -6.56
C ASP A 150 9.60 -8.45 -6.32
N GLU A 151 9.35 -7.98 -5.09
CA GLU A 151 8.11 -7.30 -4.73
C GLU A 151 7.90 -6.02 -5.56
N TRP A 152 8.97 -5.27 -5.82
CA TRP A 152 8.94 -4.08 -6.66
C TRP A 152 8.57 -4.41 -8.11
N ASP A 153 9.18 -5.45 -8.69
CA ASP A 153 8.91 -5.84 -10.06
C ASP A 153 7.49 -6.36 -10.23
N LYS A 154 6.99 -7.16 -9.27
CA LYS A 154 5.59 -7.60 -9.25
C LYS A 154 4.63 -6.42 -9.21
N LEU A 155 4.89 -5.44 -8.34
CA LEU A 155 4.03 -4.26 -8.20
C LEU A 155 4.07 -3.39 -9.46
N ALA A 156 5.27 -3.13 -9.99
CA ALA A 156 5.45 -2.35 -11.20
C ALA A 156 4.78 -2.99 -12.41
N LYS A 157 4.94 -4.31 -12.57
CA LYS A 157 4.24 -5.10 -13.59
C LYS A 157 2.73 -4.96 -13.47
N TRP A 158 2.19 -5.03 -12.26
CA TRP A 158 0.76 -4.83 -12.02
C TRP A 158 0.29 -3.44 -12.46
N ILE A 159 1.04 -2.37 -12.14
CA ILE A 159 0.73 -1.00 -12.55
C ILE A 159 0.76 -0.84 -14.08
N VAL A 160 1.85 -1.26 -14.71
CA VAL A 160 2.11 -1.04 -16.15
C VAL A 160 1.17 -1.90 -17.00
N LYS A 161 1.05 -3.21 -16.71
CA LYS A 161 0.16 -4.12 -17.42
C LYS A 161 -1.29 -3.66 -17.39
N ASN A 162 -1.73 -3.14 -16.24
CA ASN A 162 -3.09 -2.63 -16.09
C ASN A 162 -3.26 -1.19 -16.54
N LYS A 163 -2.20 -0.46 -16.93
CA LYS A 163 -2.25 0.97 -17.31
C LYS A 163 -2.86 1.83 -16.20
N LEU A 164 -2.42 1.64 -14.96
CA LEU A 164 -2.92 2.37 -13.80
C LEU A 164 -2.22 3.72 -13.67
N TYR A 165 -2.60 4.64 -14.57
CA TYR A 165 -2.14 6.02 -14.60
C TYR A 165 -3.34 6.98 -14.65
N CYS A 166 -3.24 8.08 -13.90
CA CYS A 166 -4.20 9.18 -13.90
C CYS A 166 -3.44 10.47 -13.59
N ASP A 167 -3.73 11.55 -14.33
CA ASP A 167 -3.07 12.84 -14.13
C ASP A 167 -3.27 13.38 -12.70
N ASN A 168 -4.44 13.10 -12.13
CA ASN A 168 -4.87 13.57 -10.83
C ASN A 168 -4.33 12.75 -9.65
N VAL A 169 -3.69 11.61 -9.93
CA VAL A 169 -3.24 10.67 -8.90
C VAL A 169 -1.72 10.49 -8.96
N ARG A 170 -1.09 10.50 -7.79
CA ARG A 170 0.31 10.07 -7.62
C ARG A 170 0.40 8.95 -6.62
N TRP A 171 1.45 8.15 -6.74
CA TRP A 171 1.67 7.00 -5.87
C TRP A 171 2.66 7.33 -4.76
N MET A 172 2.35 6.87 -3.56
CA MET A 172 3.23 6.92 -2.41
C MET A 172 3.49 5.49 -1.95
N VAL A 173 4.74 5.14 -1.66
CA VAL A 173 5.10 3.77 -1.29
C VAL A 173 5.15 3.67 0.22
N GLN A 174 4.21 2.95 0.80
CA GLN A 174 4.21 2.71 2.24
C GLN A 174 4.97 1.43 2.57
N VAL A 175 5.80 1.50 3.61
CA VAL A 175 6.58 0.40 4.13
C VAL A 175 6.12 0.09 5.55
N PRO A 176 5.38 -1.02 5.76
CA PRO A 176 4.98 -1.43 7.09
C PRO A 176 6.17 -1.87 7.96
N ARG A 177 6.26 -1.42 9.22
CA ARG A 177 7.36 -1.74 10.17
C ARG A 177 7.19 -3.14 10.79
N LEU A 178 7.09 -4.16 9.94
CA LEU A 178 6.74 -5.54 10.34
C LEU A 178 7.94 -6.49 10.37
N TYR A 179 9.17 -5.99 10.58
CA TYR A 179 10.38 -6.81 10.59
C TYR A 179 10.28 -8.01 11.54
N HIS A 180 9.80 -7.81 12.77
CA HIS A 180 9.64 -8.87 13.77
C HIS A 180 8.75 -10.04 13.28
N ILE A 181 7.76 -9.78 12.43
CA ILE A 181 6.94 -10.81 11.79
C ILE A 181 7.73 -11.48 10.67
N HIS A 182 8.39 -10.70 9.83
CA HIS A 182 9.13 -11.20 8.67
C HIS A 182 10.33 -12.05 9.09
N ARG A 183 11.00 -11.70 10.19
CA ARG A 183 12.06 -12.48 10.81
C ARG A 183 11.63 -13.92 11.14
N LYS A 184 10.38 -14.09 11.59
CA LYS A 184 9.80 -15.39 11.97
C LYS A 184 9.19 -16.16 10.80
N THR A 185 8.75 -15.46 9.75
CA THR A 185 7.89 -16.03 8.69
C THR A 185 8.56 -16.13 7.33
N VAL A 186 9.55 -15.28 7.04
CA VAL A 186 10.22 -15.24 5.74
C VAL A 186 11.52 -16.04 5.80
N PRO A 187 11.66 -17.11 5.01
CA PRO A 187 12.93 -17.82 4.92
C PRO A 187 14.00 -16.87 4.35
N ASN A 188 15.19 -16.89 4.96
CA ASN A 188 16.35 -16.04 4.61
C ASN A 188 16.33 -14.58 5.09
N MET A 189 15.35 -14.16 5.89
CA MET A 189 15.43 -12.86 6.56
C MET A 189 16.18 -13.01 7.88
N ASN A 190 17.48 -12.71 7.89
CA ASN A 190 18.36 -12.97 9.04
C ASN A 190 18.59 -11.72 9.89
N CYS A 191 18.59 -10.55 9.27
CA CYS A 191 18.84 -9.28 9.93
C CYS A 191 18.00 -8.15 9.32
N PHE A 192 17.92 -7.01 10.01
CA PHE A 192 17.18 -5.84 9.52
C PHE A 192 17.71 -5.32 8.17
N SER A 193 19.01 -5.45 7.93
CA SER A 193 19.65 -5.13 6.65
C SER A 193 19.03 -5.87 5.47
N ASP A 194 18.55 -7.11 5.66
CA ASP A 194 17.94 -7.89 4.57
C ASP A 194 16.61 -7.26 4.13
N MET A 195 15.80 -6.76 5.08
CA MET A 195 14.58 -6.01 4.76
C MET A 195 14.90 -4.72 4.02
N LEU A 196 15.91 -3.95 4.49
CA LEU A 196 16.36 -2.73 3.81
C LEU A 196 16.86 -3.02 2.39
N ARG A 197 17.64 -4.10 2.19
CA ARG A 197 18.11 -4.52 0.87
C ARG A 197 16.95 -4.88 -0.05
N ASN A 198 15.93 -5.58 0.45
CA ASN A 198 14.74 -5.91 -0.33
C ASN A 198 13.98 -4.66 -0.80
N ILE A 199 13.96 -3.60 0.02
CA ILE A 199 13.29 -2.34 -0.31
C ILE A 199 14.14 -1.49 -1.27
N PHE A 200 15.44 -1.31 -0.99
CA PHE A 200 16.25 -0.30 -1.65
C PHE A 200 17.11 -0.84 -2.80
N ALA A 201 17.58 -2.09 -2.76
CA ALA A 201 18.47 -2.61 -3.82
C ALA A 201 17.84 -2.54 -5.22
N PRO A 202 16.57 -2.95 -5.44
CA PRO A 202 15.93 -2.83 -6.76
C PRO A 202 15.85 -1.38 -7.25
N LEU A 203 15.70 -0.42 -6.33
CA LEU A 203 15.65 1.01 -6.65
C LEU A 203 17.01 1.57 -7.07
N PHE A 204 18.09 1.11 -6.44
CA PHE A 204 19.46 1.44 -6.86
C PHE A 204 19.80 0.79 -8.21
N GLU A 205 19.42 -0.48 -8.40
CA GLU A 205 19.62 -1.23 -9.65
C GLU A 205 18.95 -0.53 -10.83
N VAL A 206 17.64 -0.22 -10.72
CA VAL A 206 16.91 0.49 -11.80
C VAL A 206 17.37 1.93 -12.01
N THR A 207 17.90 2.59 -10.98
CA THR A 207 18.49 3.94 -11.12
C THR A 207 19.83 3.85 -11.87
N LYS A 208 20.64 2.81 -11.59
CA LYS A 208 21.90 2.56 -12.29
C LYS A 208 21.66 2.19 -13.76
N ASP A 209 20.70 1.33 -14.03
CA ASP A 209 20.34 0.92 -15.38
C ASP A 209 18.81 0.78 -15.52
N PRO A 210 18.12 1.73 -16.17
CA PRO A 210 16.68 1.63 -16.40
C PRO A 210 16.25 0.38 -17.17
N SER A 211 17.15 -0.26 -17.92
CA SER A 211 16.84 -1.47 -18.69
C SER A 211 16.79 -2.74 -17.85
N SER A 212 17.35 -2.73 -16.63
CA SER A 212 17.30 -3.89 -15.74
C SER A 212 15.89 -4.15 -15.19
N HIS A 213 15.13 -3.07 -14.91
CA HIS A 213 13.73 -3.14 -14.48
C HIS A 213 12.89 -2.10 -15.25
N PRO A 214 12.53 -2.37 -16.52
CA PRO A 214 11.88 -1.37 -17.38
C PRO A 214 10.49 -0.97 -16.88
N GLU A 215 9.69 -1.92 -16.39
CA GLU A 215 8.36 -1.63 -15.83
C GLU A 215 8.47 -0.84 -14.52
N LEU A 216 9.46 -1.15 -13.69
CA LEU A 216 9.73 -0.42 -12.46
C LEU A 216 10.17 1.00 -12.76
N HIS A 217 11.04 1.22 -13.75
CA HIS A 217 11.46 2.56 -14.15
C HIS A 217 10.26 3.43 -14.52
N LEU A 218 9.31 2.90 -15.31
CA LEU A 218 8.08 3.59 -15.67
C LEU A 218 7.19 3.88 -14.45
N PHE A 219 7.01 2.89 -13.57
CA PHE A 219 6.23 3.07 -12.34
C PHE A 219 6.80 4.18 -11.46
N LEU A 220 8.14 4.21 -11.28
CA LEU A 220 8.80 5.21 -10.43
C LEU A 220 8.68 6.65 -10.95
N GLN A 221 8.29 6.87 -12.20
CA GLN A 221 7.97 8.23 -12.69
C GLN A 221 6.69 8.80 -12.07
N GLN A 222 5.81 7.93 -11.53
CA GLN A 222 4.56 8.31 -10.86
C GLN A 222 4.66 8.27 -9.33
N VAL A 223 5.74 7.69 -8.80
CA VAL A 223 5.97 7.61 -7.36
C VAL A 223 6.58 8.91 -6.87
N VAL A 224 5.99 9.49 -5.83
CA VAL A 224 6.40 10.79 -5.28
C VAL A 224 7.11 10.67 -3.93
N GLY A 225 6.99 9.54 -3.24
CA GLY A 225 7.57 9.41 -1.91
C GLY A 225 7.38 8.08 -1.22
N PHE A 226 7.93 8.02 -0.02
CA PHE A 226 7.85 6.90 0.90
C PHE A 226 7.15 7.27 2.19
N ASP A 227 6.37 6.32 2.70
CA ASP A 227 5.73 6.32 4.00
C ASP A 227 6.28 5.17 4.83
N SER A 228 6.45 5.35 6.14
CA SER A 228 6.71 4.25 7.06
C SER A 228 5.52 4.15 8.00
N VAL A 229 4.89 2.97 8.07
CA VAL A 229 3.61 2.78 8.78
C VAL A 229 3.68 1.63 9.77
N ASP A 230 3.04 1.77 10.93
CA ASP A 230 2.81 0.66 11.87
C ASP A 230 1.73 1.06 12.89
N ASP A 231 1.37 0.14 13.78
CA ASP A 231 0.56 0.46 14.95
C ASP A 231 1.41 1.17 16.02
N GLU A 232 1.32 2.50 16.04
CA GLU A 232 2.05 3.38 16.99
C GLU A 232 1.64 3.14 18.45
N SER A 233 0.53 2.46 18.73
CA SER A 233 0.13 2.15 20.11
C SER A 233 0.95 1.03 20.76
N LEU A 234 1.72 0.28 19.97
CA LEU A 234 2.59 -0.78 20.47
C LEU A 234 3.82 -0.18 21.17
N GLY A 235 4.09 -0.64 22.39
CA GLY A 235 5.28 -0.21 23.13
C GLY A 235 6.56 -0.60 22.41
N GLU A 236 7.50 0.34 22.31
CA GLU A 236 8.79 0.14 21.63
C GLU A 236 9.92 -0.12 22.62
N ILE A 237 10.91 -0.91 22.20
CA ILE A 237 12.14 -1.06 22.98
C ILE A 237 12.98 0.19 22.76
N LYS A 238 13.05 1.02 23.79
CA LYS A 238 13.94 2.19 23.80
C LYS A 238 15.39 1.74 23.72
N ILE A 239 16.07 2.18 22.67
CA ILE A 239 17.52 1.96 22.53
C ILE A 239 18.24 3.06 23.30
N TRP A 240 18.68 2.75 24.52
CA TRP A 240 19.36 3.71 25.41
C TRP A 240 20.88 3.85 25.14
N ARG A 241 21.42 3.19 24.12
CA ARG A 241 22.86 3.14 23.77
C ARG A 241 23.07 3.28 22.27
N GLN A 242 24.32 3.29 21.79
CA GLN A 242 24.62 3.16 20.36
C GLN A 242 23.88 1.94 19.79
N PRO A 243 22.88 2.14 18.91
CA PRO A 243 22.11 1.03 18.37
C PRO A 243 23.00 0.21 17.43
N PRO A 244 22.84 -1.12 17.36
CA PRO A 244 23.65 -1.94 16.46
C PRO A 244 23.36 -1.55 15.00
N VAL A 245 24.31 -1.82 14.11
CA VAL A 245 24.09 -1.61 12.66
C VAL A 245 23.04 -2.61 12.12
N PRO A 246 22.40 -2.34 10.97
CA PRO A 246 21.31 -3.18 10.49
C PRO A 246 21.68 -4.65 10.25
N ASP A 247 22.95 -4.91 9.92
CA ASP A 247 23.48 -6.27 9.72
C ASP A 247 23.62 -7.06 11.05
N GLU A 248 23.72 -6.34 12.16
CA GLU A 248 23.85 -6.89 13.51
C GLU A 248 22.51 -6.98 14.24
N TRP A 249 21.48 -6.26 13.78
CA TRP A 249 20.12 -6.40 14.29
C TRP A 249 19.50 -7.74 13.86
N LYS A 250 19.78 -8.79 14.65
CA LYS A 250 19.32 -10.17 14.42
C LYS A 250 18.25 -10.64 15.42
N ASP A 251 17.93 -9.79 16.38
CA ASP A 251 16.90 -10.03 17.40
C ASP A 251 15.52 -10.21 16.75
N ASP A 252 14.67 -10.99 17.40
CA ASP A 252 13.26 -11.19 17.06
C ASP A 252 12.41 -9.96 17.41
N ASN A 253 12.94 -9.06 18.24
CA ASN A 253 12.31 -7.80 18.58
C ASN A 253 12.27 -6.83 17.39
N ASN A 254 11.18 -6.07 17.29
CA ASN A 254 11.04 -5.04 16.28
C ASN A 254 11.97 -3.85 16.60
N PRO A 255 12.73 -3.32 15.62
CA PRO A 255 13.43 -2.05 15.81
C PRO A 255 12.44 -0.93 16.16
N PRO A 256 12.82 0.05 16.99
CA PRO A 256 11.98 1.19 17.32
C PRO A 256 11.78 2.11 16.12
N TYR A 257 10.78 2.98 16.19
CA TYR A 257 10.43 3.96 15.15
C TYR A 257 11.63 4.75 14.65
N SER A 258 12.40 5.35 15.56
CA SER A 258 13.55 6.20 15.24
C SER A 258 14.62 5.45 14.44
N TYR A 259 14.79 4.15 14.70
CA TYR A 259 15.72 3.29 13.96
C TYR A 259 15.24 3.07 12.53
N TYR A 260 13.96 2.71 12.34
CA TYR A 260 13.36 2.62 11.01
C TYR A 260 13.46 3.95 10.25
N ALA A 261 13.05 5.06 10.88
CA ALA A 261 13.04 6.38 10.28
C ALA A 261 14.44 6.79 9.81
N TYR A 262 15.47 6.59 10.64
CA TYR A 262 16.86 6.91 10.29
C TYR A 262 17.35 6.13 9.06
N TYR A 263 17.21 4.79 9.06
CA TYR A 263 17.73 3.99 7.95
C TYR A 263 16.91 4.14 6.67
N MET A 264 15.59 4.37 6.78
CA MET A 264 14.75 4.74 5.63
C MET A 264 15.21 6.09 5.06
N TRP A 265 15.34 7.12 5.89
CA TRP A 265 15.80 8.45 5.49
C TRP A 265 17.20 8.41 4.87
N ALA A 266 18.14 7.70 5.47
CA ALA A 266 19.52 7.61 4.98
C ALA A 266 19.57 6.96 3.58
N ASN A 267 18.89 5.84 3.38
CA ASN A 267 18.82 5.17 2.08
C ASN A 267 18.10 6.02 1.02
N ILE A 268 16.96 6.65 1.37
CA ILE A 268 16.23 7.55 0.47
C ILE A 268 17.10 8.75 0.08
N SER A 269 17.84 9.33 1.02
CA SER A 269 18.70 10.49 0.77
C SER A 269 19.84 10.17 -0.20
N VAL A 270 20.50 9.03 -0.01
CA VAL A 270 21.56 8.55 -0.92
C VAL A 270 20.98 8.20 -2.29
N LEU A 271 19.85 7.51 -2.32
CA LEU A 271 19.15 7.17 -3.56
C LEU A 271 18.73 8.44 -4.32
N ASN A 272 18.17 9.44 -3.65
CA ASN A 272 17.78 10.70 -4.26
C ASN A 272 18.96 11.47 -4.83
N LYS A 273 20.11 11.49 -4.14
CA LYS A 273 21.32 12.09 -4.69
C LYS A 273 21.72 11.40 -6.00
N PHE A 274 21.74 10.07 -6.02
CA PHE A 274 22.06 9.30 -7.23
C PHE A 274 21.04 9.52 -8.36
N ARG A 275 19.75 9.55 -8.03
CA ARG A 275 18.67 9.83 -8.99
C ARG A 275 18.77 11.23 -9.56
N ARG A 276 19.09 12.23 -8.74
CA ARG A 276 19.30 13.63 -9.15
C ARG A 276 20.47 13.76 -10.12
N GLU A 277 21.60 13.10 -9.84
CA GLU A 277 22.77 13.06 -10.74
C GLU A 277 22.42 12.46 -12.12
N ARG A 278 21.40 11.59 -12.17
CA ARG A 278 20.86 11.00 -13.41
C ARG A 278 19.69 11.75 -14.03
N GLY A 279 19.23 12.84 -13.42
CA GLY A 279 18.05 13.61 -13.89
C GLY A 279 16.70 12.92 -13.65
N PHE A 280 16.63 11.94 -12.75
CA PHE A 280 15.37 11.30 -12.36
C PHE A 280 14.70 12.04 -11.20
N GLY A 281 13.38 11.85 -11.07
CA GLY A 281 12.59 12.40 -9.97
C GLY A 281 13.00 11.83 -8.61
N GLU A 282 13.01 12.69 -7.60
CA GLU A 282 13.34 12.36 -6.21
C GLU A 282 12.11 11.93 -5.42
N PHE A 283 12.34 11.21 -4.32
CA PHE A 283 11.28 10.75 -3.42
C PHE A 283 11.28 11.53 -2.12
N SER A 284 10.13 12.08 -1.73
CA SER A 284 9.95 12.64 -0.39
C SER A 284 9.82 11.51 0.65
N PHE A 285 10.44 11.63 1.82
CA PHE A 285 10.15 10.76 2.96
C PHE A 285 9.12 11.44 3.87
N ARG A 286 7.93 10.83 4.01
CA ARG A 286 6.78 11.35 4.76
C ARG A 286 6.21 10.24 5.64
N PRO A 287 6.90 9.86 6.73
CA PRO A 287 6.46 8.77 7.59
C PRO A 287 5.18 9.13 8.35
N HIS A 288 4.38 8.12 8.69
CA HIS A 288 3.39 8.25 9.74
C HIS A 288 4.08 8.34 11.08
N CYS A 289 3.67 9.35 11.84
CA CYS A 289 4.09 9.59 13.21
C CYS A 289 3.04 10.41 13.96
N GLY A 290 2.95 10.21 15.27
CA GLY A 290 2.17 11.06 16.17
C GLY A 290 0.66 10.85 16.10
N GLU A 291 0.19 9.72 15.54
CA GLU A 291 -1.20 9.27 15.68
C GLU A 291 -1.44 8.67 17.08
N ALA A 292 -0.45 7.94 17.59
CA ALA A 292 -0.42 7.35 18.93
C ALA A 292 1.05 7.21 19.38
N GLY A 293 1.29 6.45 20.45
CA GLY A 293 2.64 6.10 20.86
C GLY A 293 3.37 7.17 21.66
N GLU A 294 4.69 7.16 21.54
CA GLU A 294 5.59 7.96 22.36
C GLU A 294 5.91 9.33 21.74
N LEU A 295 6.26 10.31 22.58
CA LEU A 295 6.55 11.68 22.14
C LEU A 295 7.74 11.78 21.18
N ASP A 296 8.69 10.84 21.26
CA ASP A 296 9.89 10.82 20.41
C ASP A 296 9.59 10.49 18.95
N HIS A 297 8.37 10.05 18.61
CA HIS A 297 7.95 9.85 17.22
C HIS A 297 7.76 11.17 16.46
N VAL A 298 7.53 12.27 17.19
CA VAL A 298 7.21 13.60 16.64
C VAL A 298 8.40 14.57 16.71
N VAL A 299 9.46 14.21 17.45
CA VAL A 299 10.62 15.07 17.72
C VAL A 299 11.75 14.84 16.71
#